data_AF-A0A936L122-F1
#
_entry.id   AF-A0A936L122-F1
#
_cell.length_a   1.000
_cell.length_b   1.000
_cell.length_c   1.000
_cell.angle_alpha   90.00
_cell.angle_beta   90.00
_cell.angle_gamma   90.00
#
_symmetry.space_group_name_H-M   'P 1'
#
loop_
_entity.id
_entity.type
_entity.pdbx_description
1 polymer ?
#
loop_
_entity_poly.entity_id
_entity_poly.type
_entity_poly.pdbx_seq_one_letter_code
_entity_poly.pdbx_strand_id
1 'polypeptide(L)' 'MKNQFEPDLYDYCEDIDLDEFREMVAVSAYFRAEKRDFNPGQELDDWLEAEHEIRKQRRYWLK' A
#
# COMPACT_ATOMS: atom_id res chain seq x y z
N MET A 1 -33.86 8.71 -16.12
CA MET A 1 -34.47 8.68 -14.78
C MET A 1 -33.73 7.62 -14.00
N LYS A 2 -32.93 8.06 -13.02
CA LYS A 2 -32.12 7.31 -12.03
C LYS A 2 -31.54 5.97 -12.51
N ASN A 3 -30.25 6.04 -12.89
CA ASN A 3 -29.36 4.90 -12.96
C ASN A 3 -29.50 4.09 -11.67
N GLN A 4 -29.91 2.84 -11.84
CA GLN A 4 -29.91 1.84 -10.79
C GLN A 4 -28.44 1.58 -10.50
N PHE A 5 -27.94 2.21 -9.43
CA PHE A 5 -26.69 1.84 -8.77
C PHE A 5 -26.86 0.37 -8.37
N GLU A 6 -26.41 -0.54 -9.23
CA GLU A 6 -25.96 -1.84 -8.75
C GLU A 6 -24.69 -1.52 -7.96
N PRO A 7 -24.68 -1.72 -6.63
CA PRO A 7 -23.47 -1.55 -5.87
C PRO A 7 -22.53 -2.61 -6.40
N ASP A 8 -21.52 -2.16 -7.15
CA ASP A 8 -20.47 -3.04 -7.59
C ASP A 8 -19.87 -3.72 -6.35
N LEU A 9 -19.46 -4.96 -6.52
CA LEU A 9 -18.71 -5.71 -5.52
C LEU A 9 -17.33 -5.10 -5.22
N TYR A 10 -17.13 -3.81 -5.52
CA TYR A 10 -15.94 -3.01 -5.22
C TYR A 10 -16.20 -1.97 -4.13
N ASP A 11 -17.43 -1.86 -3.61
CA ASP A 11 -17.79 -0.96 -2.51
C ASP A 11 -17.99 -1.72 -1.18
N TYR A 12 -17.05 -2.61 -0.84
CA TYR A 12 -17.00 -3.25 0.49
C TYR A 12 -15.57 -3.34 0.99
N CYS A 13 -14.98 -2.18 1.26
CA CYS A 13 -14.07 -2.09 2.38
C CYS A 13 -13.87 -0.64 2.77
N GLU A 14 -14.08 -0.35 4.05
CA GLU A 14 -13.62 0.84 4.76
C GLU A 14 -12.07 0.80 4.88
N ASP A 15 -11.40 0.54 3.76
CA ASP A 15 -9.97 0.31 3.63
C ASP A 15 -9.37 1.45 2.80
N ILE A 16 -8.20 1.94 3.23
CA ILE A 16 -7.36 2.92 2.54
C ILE A 16 -7.45 2.75 1.01
N ASP A 17 -7.64 3.87 0.29
CA ASP A 17 -7.58 3.89 -1.17
C ASP A 17 -6.35 3.09 -1.64
N LEU A 18 -6.56 2.10 -2.51
CA LEU A 18 -5.46 1.24 -2.98
C LEU A 18 -4.31 2.07 -3.55
N ASP A 19 -4.60 3.24 -4.10
CA ASP A 19 -3.59 4.17 -4.60
C ASP A 19 -2.82 4.85 -3.45
N GLU A 20 -3.48 5.29 -2.38
CA GLU A 20 -2.82 5.79 -1.16
C GLU A 20 -1.93 4.71 -0.51
N PHE A 21 -2.40 3.46 -0.44
CA PHE A 21 -1.59 2.35 0.07
C PHE A 21 -0.34 2.15 -0.79
N ARG A 22 -0.47 2.16 -2.12
CA ARG A 22 0.66 2.01 -3.05
C ARG A 22 1.66 3.15 -2.94
N GLU A 23 1.19 4.39 -2.77
CA GLU A 23 2.04 5.55 -2.56
C GLU A 23 2.88 5.41 -1.28
N MET A 24 2.25 5.02 -0.16
CA MET A 24 2.96 4.77 1.09
C MET A 24 4.05 3.68 0.92
N VAL A 25 3.72 2.59 0.21
CA VAL A 25 4.66 1.49 -0.05
C VAL A 25 5.83 1.97 -0.88
N ALA A 26 5.57 2.70 -1.97
CA ALA A 26 6.60 3.21 -2.86
C ALA A 26 7.56 4.16 -2.13
N VAL A 27 7.04 5.07 -1.31
CA VAL A 27 7.86 5.99 -0.50
C VAL A 27 8.72 5.23 0.50
N SER A 28 8.16 4.24 1.19
CA SER A 28 8.91 3.42 2.16
C SER A 28 10.01 2.59 1.48
N ALA A 29 9.69 1.94 0.36
CA ALA A 29 10.66 1.17 -0.43
C ALA A 29 11.80 2.07 -0.96
N TYR A 30 11.47 3.29 -1.41
CA TYR A 30 12.46 4.28 -1.84
C TYR A 30 13.45 4.62 -0.72
N PHE A 31 12.97 4.93 0.48
CA PHE A 31 13.85 5.24 1.62
C PHE A 31 14.68 4.02 2.08
N ARG A 32 14.18 2.80 1.90
CA ARG A 32 14.97 1.58 2.13
C ARG A 32 16.11 1.45 1.14
N ALA A 33 15.82 1.61 -0.15
CA ALA A 33 16.83 1.59 -1.19
C ALA A 33 17.87 2.69 -0.96
N GLU A 34 17.44 3.90 -0.62
CA GLU A 34 18.32 5.05 -0.30
C GLU A 34 19.28 4.74 0.85
N LYS A 35 18.80 4.11 1.94
CA LYS A 35 19.66 3.71 3.08
C LYS A 35 20.74 2.70 2.73
N ARG A 36 20.61 2.03 1.58
CA ARG A 36 21.59 1.06 1.07
C ARG A 36 22.29 1.58 -0.19
N ASP A 37 22.33 2.90 -0.37
CA ASP A 37 22.95 3.57 -1.52
C ASP A 37 22.41 3.07 -2.87
N PHE A 38 21.13 2.67 -2.90
CA PHE A 38 20.46 2.09 -4.06
C PHE A 38 21.19 0.88 -4.66
N ASN A 39 21.83 0.05 -3.82
CA ASN A 39 22.50 -1.15 -4.28
C ASN A 39 21.52 -2.08 -5.04
N PRO A 40 21.83 -2.49 -6.28
CA PRO A 40 20.90 -3.24 -7.13
C PRO A 40 20.68 -4.68 -6.66
N GLY A 41 19.58 -5.28 -7.11
CA GLY A 41 19.23 -6.69 -6.84
C GLY A 41 18.50 -6.93 -5.52
N GLN A 42 17.96 -5.88 -4.92
CA GLN A 42 17.26 -5.89 -3.64
C GLN A 42 15.99 -5.02 -3.68
N GLU A 43 15.59 -4.55 -4.87
CA GLU A 43 14.45 -3.66 -5.09
C GLU A 43 13.13 -4.32 -4.72
N LEU A 44 12.99 -5.61 -5.06
CA LEU A 44 11.80 -6.39 -4.72
C LEU A 44 11.70 -6.64 -3.22
N ASP A 45 12.82 -6.92 -2.56
CA ASP A 45 12.86 -7.15 -1.12
C ASP A 45 12.46 -5.87 -0.36
N ASP A 46 12.95 -4.69 -0.79
CA ASP A 46 12.55 -3.40 -0.22
C ASP A 46 11.05 -3.15 -0.33
N TRP A 47 10.48 -3.48 -1.50
CA TRP A 47 9.05 -3.34 -1.75
C TRP A 47 8.23 -4.28 -0.86
N LEU A 48 8.62 -5.55 -0.76
CA LEU A 48 7.92 -6.54 0.06
C LEU A 48 7.97 -6.20 1.54
N GLU A 49 9.12 -5.73 2.03
CA GLU A 49 9.25 -5.27 3.41
C GLU A 49 8.39 -4.02 3.68
N ALA A 50 8.38 -3.05 2.75
CA ALA A 50 7.54 -1.86 2.84
C ALA A 50 6.04 -2.22 2.89
N GLU A 51 5.57 -3.10 2.00
CA GLU A 51 4.18 -3.60 2.01
C GLU A 51 3.82 -4.23 3.36
N HIS A 52 4.69 -5.08 3.88
CA HIS A 52 4.45 -5.78 5.14
C HIS A 52 4.37 -4.82 6.34
N GLU A 53 5.26 -3.84 6.38
CA GLU A 53 5.26 -2.82 7.43
C GLU A 53 3.99 -1.98 7.42
N ILE A 54 3.56 -1.50 6.26
CA ILE A 54 2.36 -0.65 6.14
C ILE A 54 1.09 -1.45 6.43
N ARG A 55 1.00 -2.71 5.95
CA ARG A 55 -0.10 -3.61 6.32
C ARG A 55 -0.17 -3.85 7.82
N LYS A 56 0.98 -4.04 8.48
CA LYS A 56 1.04 -4.19 9.95
C LYS A 56 0.57 -2.93 10.66
N GLN A 57 1.13 -1.77 10.32
CA GLN A 57 0.76 -0.49 10.93
C GLN A 57 -0.75 -0.26 10.79
N ARG A 58 -1.31 -0.46 9.59
CA ARG A 58 -2.75 -0.36 9.33
C ARG A 58 -3.59 -1.22 10.28
N ARG A 59 -3.17 -2.47 10.54
CA ARG A 59 -3.86 -3.39 11.46
C ARG A 59 -3.87 -2.89 12.91
N TYR A 60 -2.92 -2.04 13.32
CA TYR A 60 -2.87 -1.46 14.66
C TYR A 60 -3.71 -0.18 14.80
N TRP A 61 -3.93 0.58 13.73
CA TRP A 61 -4.70 1.83 13.77
C TRP A 61 -6.23 1.63 13.63
N LEU A 62 -6.67 0.48 13.10
CA LEU A 62 -8.09 0.13 12.93
C LEU A 62 -8.64 -0.75 14.07
N LYS A 63 -8.03 -0.72 15.26
CA LYS A 63 -8.46 -1.45 16.47
C LYS A 63 -8.83 -0.52 17.61
#